data_AF-A0A2V6ANW3-F1
#
_entry.id   AF-A0A2V6ANW3-F1
#
_cell.length_a   1.000
_cell.length_b   1.000
_cell.length_c   1.000
_cell.angle_alpha   90.00
_cell.angle_beta   90.00
_cell.angle_gamma   90.00
#
_symmetry.space_group_name_H-M   'P 1'
#
loop_
_entity.id
_entity.type
_entity.pdbx_description
1 polymer ?
#
loop_
_entity_poly.entity_id
_entity_poly.type
_entity_poly.pdbx_seq_one_letter_code
_entity_poly.pdbx_strand_id
1 'polypeptide(L)'
;MARQFKPVRFFVMMGVAAFVVCGVTAFYTHRAAHGRTGQERAAYAIGEKAGEEAPAGGTLPTAADLNMMAQKYFKQQGSGEQQSWDLAFENGYTDGFKKTHHRP
;
A
#
# COMPACT_ATOMS: atom_id res chain seq x y z
N MET A 1 37.73 -35.25 2.45
CA MET A 1 36.67 -34.88 3.41
C MET A 1 35.31 -35.17 2.79
N ALA A 2 34.71 -36.30 3.08
CA ALA A 2 33.33 -36.57 2.65
C ALA A 2 32.39 -35.76 3.55
N ARG A 3 31.89 -34.62 3.05
CA ARG A 3 30.80 -33.90 3.72
C ARG A 3 29.61 -34.85 3.75
N GLN A 4 29.34 -35.41 4.93
CA GLN A 4 28.27 -36.37 5.19
C GLN A 4 26.96 -35.76 4.70
N PHE A 5 26.48 -36.21 3.53
CA PHE A 5 25.21 -35.77 2.99
C PHE A 5 24.14 -36.27 3.95
N LYS A 6 23.57 -35.35 4.74
CA LYS A 6 22.47 -35.62 5.66
C LYS A 6 21.18 -35.30 4.90
N PRO A 7 20.52 -36.28 4.27
CA PRO A 7 19.37 -36.03 3.41
C PRO A 7 18.26 -35.29 4.17
N VAL A 8 18.05 -35.63 5.45
CA VAL A 8 17.08 -34.94 6.32
C VAL A 8 17.36 -33.44 6.42
N ARG A 9 18.63 -33.05 6.61
CA ARG A 9 19.00 -31.62 6.69
C ARG A 9 18.80 -30.92 5.35
N PHE A 10 19.05 -31.61 4.25
CA PHE A 10 18.86 -31.07 2.90
C PHE A 10 17.37 -30.84 2.58
N PHE A 11 16.50 -31.82 2.90
CA PHE A 11 15.05 -31.67 2.72
C PHE A 11 14.47 -30.57 3.60
N VAL A 12 14.94 -30.44 4.85
CA VAL A 12 14.52 -29.34 5.73
C VAL A 12 14.93 -27.98 5.15
N MET A 13 16.16 -27.83 4.68
CA MET A 13 16.62 -26.58 4.06
C MET A 13 15.85 -26.24 2.78
N MET A 14 15.56 -27.23 1.94
CA MET A 14 14.74 -27.06 0.74
C MET A 14 13.30 -26.66 1.07
N GLY A 15 12.70 -27.28 2.10
CA GLY A 15 11.35 -26.94 2.57
C GLY A 15 11.27 -25.52 3.12
N VAL A 16 12.25 -25.11 3.94
CA VAL A 16 12.33 -23.73 4.45
C VAL A 16 12.50 -22.74 3.30
N ALA A 17 13.38 -23.02 2.34
CA ALA A 17 13.57 -22.15 1.18
C ALA A 17 12.28 -22.01 0.36
N ALA A 18 11.57 -23.11 0.10
CA ALA A 18 10.30 -23.09 -0.61
C ALA A 18 9.21 -22.30 0.15
N PHE A 19 9.14 -22.46 1.47
CA PHE A 19 8.19 -21.73 2.31
C PHE A 19 8.48 -20.23 2.35
N VAL A 20 9.76 -19.83 2.44
CA VAL A 20 10.16 -18.43 2.37
C VAL A 20 9.82 -17.85 1.00
N VAL A 21 10.15 -18.54 -0.10
CA VAL A 21 9.85 -18.05 -1.46
C VAL A 21 8.34 -17.94 -1.68
N CYS A 22 7.55 -18.98 -1.33
CA CYS A 22 6.09 -18.94 -1.45
C CYS A 22 5.45 -17.90 -0.53
N GLY A 23 5.95 -17.75 0.70
CA GLY A 23 5.46 -16.76 1.65
C GLY A 23 5.72 -15.35 1.17
N VAL A 24 6.91 -15.09 0.62
CA VAL A 24 7.28 -13.79 0.04
C VAL A 24 6.42 -13.50 -1.19
N THR A 25 6.29 -14.43 -2.14
CA THR A 25 5.45 -14.20 -3.33
C THR A 25 3.98 -14.04 -2.98
N ALA A 26 3.44 -14.84 -2.05
CA ALA A 26 2.09 -14.67 -1.53
C ALA A 26 1.92 -13.33 -0.80
N PHE A 27 2.91 -12.87 -0.04
CA PHE A 27 2.86 -11.57 0.63
C PHE A 27 2.87 -10.41 -0.38
N TYR A 28 3.73 -10.45 -1.40
CA TYR A 28 3.78 -9.43 -2.45
C TYR A 28 2.53 -9.45 -3.34
N THR A 29 2.01 -10.64 -3.68
CA THR A 29 0.78 -10.78 -4.47
C THR A 29 -0.47 -10.44 -3.67
N HIS A 30 -0.56 -10.79 -2.38
CA HIS A 30 -1.64 -10.36 -1.49
C HIS A 30 -1.60 -8.86 -1.24
N ARG A 31 -0.41 -8.27 -1.15
CA ARG A 31 -0.22 -6.81 -1.11
C ARG A 31 -0.66 -6.12 -2.41
N ALA A 32 -0.48 -6.78 -3.56
CA ALA A 32 -0.96 -6.29 -4.86
C ALA A 32 -2.48 -6.50 -5.05
N ALA A 33 -3.03 -7.62 -4.59
CA ALA A 33 -4.44 -7.99 -4.74
C ALA A 33 -5.39 -7.24 -3.78
N HIS A 34 -4.89 -6.83 -2.61
CA HIS A 34 -5.58 -5.92 -1.70
C HIS A 34 -5.26 -4.44 -1.93
N GLY A 35 -4.77 -4.09 -3.12
CA GLY A 35 -4.65 -2.73 -3.61
C GLY A 35 -4.25 -1.75 -2.51
N ARG A 36 -3.03 -1.87 -1.99
CA ARG A 36 -2.48 -0.79 -1.16
C ARG A 36 -0.97 -0.88 -1.00
N THR A 37 -0.31 -0.25 -1.96
CA THR A 37 1.00 0.35 -1.74
C THR A 37 1.00 1.16 -0.43
N GLY A 38 2.17 1.40 0.17
CA GLY A 38 2.24 2.18 1.42
C GLY A 38 1.63 3.58 1.28
N GLN A 39 1.64 4.11 0.06
CA GLN A 39 1.08 5.39 -0.33
C GLN A 39 -0.43 5.42 -0.32
N GLU A 40 -1.09 4.47 -1.00
CA GLU A 40 -2.55 4.39 -0.99
C GLU A 40 -3.09 4.22 0.44
N ARG A 41 -2.34 3.53 1.31
CA ARG A 41 -2.71 3.37 2.73
C ARG A 41 -2.63 4.69 3.49
N ALA A 42 -1.55 5.44 3.28
CA ALA A 42 -1.40 6.75 3.88
C ALA A 42 -2.44 7.74 3.36
N ALA A 43 -2.59 7.81 2.04
CA ALA A 43 -3.54 8.69 1.37
C ALA A 43 -4.98 8.40 1.78
N TYR A 44 -5.34 7.13 1.92
CA TYR A 44 -6.65 6.77 2.46
C TYR A 44 -6.84 7.20 3.90
N ALA A 45 -5.85 7.03 4.78
CA ALA A 45 -6.01 7.48 6.16
C ALA A 45 -6.23 9.01 6.23
N ILE A 46 -5.56 9.75 5.32
CA ILE A 46 -5.77 11.19 5.15
C ILE A 46 -7.17 11.47 4.58
N GLY A 47 -7.61 10.73 3.57
CA GLY A 47 -8.94 10.87 2.97
C GLY A 47 -10.08 10.54 3.93
N GLU A 48 -9.92 9.48 4.73
CA GLU A 48 -10.85 9.07 5.78
C GLU A 48 -10.96 10.17 6.85
N LYS A 49 -9.84 10.65 7.38
CA LYS A 49 -9.81 11.81 8.30
C LYS A 49 -10.49 13.04 7.71
N ALA A 50 -10.15 13.40 6.47
CA ALA A 50 -10.71 14.56 5.79
C ALA A 50 -12.22 14.42 5.58
N GLY A 51 -12.69 13.20 5.32
CA GLY A 51 -14.11 12.94 5.17
C GLY A 51 -14.87 12.77 6.50
N GLU A 52 -14.21 12.50 7.63
CA GLU A 52 -14.81 12.61 8.97
C GLU A 52 -14.98 14.07 9.39
N GLU A 53 -14.03 14.94 9.03
CA GLU A 53 -14.04 16.37 9.33
C GLU A 53 -14.96 17.17 8.39
N ALA A 54 -15.19 16.66 7.18
CA ALA A 54 -16.05 17.33 6.21
C ALA A 54 -17.53 17.21 6.60
N PRO A 55 -18.33 18.27 6.36
CA PRO A 55 -19.78 18.21 6.57
C PRO A 55 -20.41 17.11 5.71
N ALA A 56 -21.57 16.58 6.13
CA ALA A 56 -22.30 15.60 5.35
C ALA A 56 -22.57 16.13 3.93
N GLY A 57 -22.08 15.42 2.91
CA GLY A 57 -22.11 15.87 1.51
C GLY A 57 -20.91 16.73 1.08
N GLY A 58 -19.83 16.74 1.85
CA GLY A 58 -18.57 17.39 1.50
C GLY A 58 -18.08 16.96 0.12
N THR A 59 -17.62 17.93 -0.67
CA THR A 59 -17.07 17.66 -2.00
C THR A 59 -15.65 17.14 -1.89
N LEU A 60 -15.33 16.12 -2.68
CA LEU A 60 -13.95 15.69 -2.89
C LEU A 60 -13.09 16.88 -3.34
N PRO A 61 -11.86 17.04 -2.81
CA PRO A 61 -10.90 18.00 -3.33
C PRO A 61 -10.65 17.76 -4.83
N THR A 62 -10.29 18.81 -5.56
CA THR A 62 -9.99 18.66 -6.99
C THR A 62 -8.72 17.83 -7.20
N ALA A 63 -8.55 17.25 -8.39
CA ALA A 63 -7.33 16.52 -8.73
C ALA A 63 -6.05 17.38 -8.54
N ALA A 64 -6.15 18.69 -8.74
CA ALA A 64 -5.05 19.62 -8.48
C ALA A 64 -4.72 19.75 -6.97
N ASP A 65 -5.75 19.77 -6.12
CA ASP A 65 -5.58 19.80 -4.65
C ASP A 65 -4.99 18.48 -4.14
N LEU A 66 -5.48 17.36 -4.66
CA LEU A 66 -4.96 16.02 -4.35
C LEU A 66 -3.49 15.92 -4.76
N ASN A 67 -3.12 16.40 -5.95
CA ASN A 67 -1.73 16.44 -6.42
C ASN A 67 -0.85 17.34 -5.52
N MET A 68 -1.34 18.51 -5.12
CA MET A 68 -0.58 19.39 -4.22
C MET A 68 -0.36 18.75 -2.83
N MET A 69 -1.36 18.03 -2.30
CA MET A 69 -1.25 17.27 -1.05
C MET A 69 -0.29 16.09 -1.19
N ALA A 70 -0.38 15.36 -2.30
CA ALA A 70 0.52 14.29 -2.67
C ALA A 70 1.97 14.79 -2.69
N GLN A 71 2.26 15.87 -3.43
CA GLN A 71 3.59 16.49 -3.47
C GLN A 71 4.11 16.96 -2.10
N LYS A 72 3.25 17.54 -1.26
CA LYS A 72 3.64 17.91 0.12
C LYS A 72 4.00 16.68 0.94
N TYR A 73 3.21 15.62 0.83
CA TYR A 73 3.46 14.33 1.49
C TYR A 73 4.78 13.71 1.02
N PHE A 74 5.05 13.76 -0.30
CA PHE A 74 6.27 13.21 -0.91
C PHE A 74 7.53 13.97 -0.54
N LYS A 75 7.45 15.31 -0.46
CA LYS A 75 8.55 16.14 0.05
C LYS A 75 8.92 15.81 1.50
N GLN A 76 7.94 15.37 2.30
CA GLN A 76 8.19 14.94 3.68
C GLN A 76 8.72 13.49 3.77
N GLN A 77 8.33 12.59 2.85
CA GLN A 77 8.77 11.18 2.87
C GLN A 77 10.10 10.90 2.16
N GLY A 78 10.58 11.79 1.29
CA GLY A 78 11.97 11.79 0.85
C GLY A 78 12.42 10.64 -0.07
N SER A 79 11.52 9.90 -0.75
CA SER A 79 11.90 9.05 -1.90
C SER A 79 10.69 8.57 -2.69
N GLY A 80 10.75 8.61 -4.04
CA GLY A 80 9.71 8.04 -4.90
C GLY A 80 9.62 8.60 -6.33
N GLU A 81 9.25 7.75 -7.28
CA GLU A 81 8.90 8.08 -8.67
C GLU A 81 7.60 8.89 -8.74
N GLN A 82 7.70 10.23 -8.75
CA GLN A 82 6.61 11.18 -8.51
C GLN A 82 5.27 10.87 -9.22
N GLN A 83 5.29 10.38 -10.47
CA GLN A 83 4.06 10.05 -11.22
C GLN A 83 3.30 8.82 -10.69
N SER A 84 3.99 7.77 -10.27
CA SER A 84 3.32 6.57 -9.74
C SER A 84 2.66 6.85 -8.38
N TRP A 85 3.17 7.85 -7.66
CA TRP A 85 2.71 8.22 -6.34
C TRP A 85 1.46 9.12 -6.41
N ASP A 86 1.35 10.00 -7.40
CA ASP A 86 0.16 10.85 -7.61
C ASP A 86 -1.09 9.98 -7.79
N LEU A 87 -1.03 8.97 -8.66
CA LEU A 87 -2.16 8.08 -8.94
C LEU A 87 -2.53 7.22 -7.72
N ALA A 88 -1.53 6.67 -7.04
CA ALA A 88 -1.71 5.88 -5.81
C ALA A 88 -2.31 6.74 -4.68
N PHE A 89 -1.85 7.99 -4.55
CA PHE A 89 -2.36 8.91 -3.55
C PHE A 89 -3.80 9.34 -3.84
N GLU A 90 -4.09 9.70 -5.09
CA GLU A 90 -5.44 10.08 -5.53
C GLU A 90 -6.46 8.96 -5.30
N ASN A 91 -6.12 7.72 -5.69
CA ASN A 91 -6.99 6.56 -5.49
C ASN A 91 -7.19 6.27 -4.00
N GLY A 92 -6.11 6.24 -3.21
CA GLY A 92 -6.19 5.99 -1.78
C GLY A 92 -7.03 7.04 -1.06
N TYR A 93 -6.77 8.33 -1.31
CA TYR A 93 -7.51 9.44 -0.71
C TYR A 93 -8.99 9.36 -1.05
N THR A 94 -9.32 9.16 -2.33
CA THR A 94 -10.70 9.09 -2.80
C THR A 94 -11.46 7.95 -2.13
N ASP A 95 -10.86 6.77 -2.01
CA ASP A 95 -11.45 5.64 -1.30
C ASP A 95 -11.70 5.92 0.18
N GLY A 96 -10.77 6.63 0.84
CA GLY A 96 -10.88 6.98 2.26
C GLY A 96 -11.99 7.99 2.50
N PHE A 97 -12.03 9.05 1.68
CA PHE A 97 -13.05 10.08 1.75
C PHE A 97 -14.43 9.54 1.39
N LYS A 98 -14.50 8.66 0.37
CA LYS A 98 -15.76 8.00 0.03
C LYS A 98 -16.25 7.10 1.13
N LYS A 99 -15.41 6.42 1.91
CA LYS A 99 -15.88 5.57 3.02
C LYS A 99 -16.70 6.35 4.04
N THR A 100 -16.31 7.57 4.38
CA THR A 100 -17.00 8.39 5.39
C THR A 100 -18.22 9.10 4.83
N HIS A 101 -18.18 9.44 3.54
CA HIS A 101 -19.30 10.03 2.81
C HIS A 101 -20.15 8.99 2.05
N HIS A 102 -19.92 7.69 2.29
CA HIS A 102 -20.74 6.62 1.75
C HIS A 102 -22.05 6.55 2.52
N ARG A 103 -22.98 7.46 2.22
CA ARG A 103 -24.41 7.21 2.38
C ARG A 103 -25.21 8.09 1.41
N PRO A 104 -26.27 7.52 0.84
CA PRO A 104 -27.56 7.42 1.52
C PRO A 104 -27.67 6.27 2.51
#